data_AF-A0A5D2X836-F1
#
_entry.id   AF-A0A5D2X836-F1
#
_cell.length_a   1.000
_cell.length_b   1.000
_cell.length_c   1.000
_cell.angle_alpha   90.00
_cell.angle_beta   90.00
_cell.angle_gamma   90.00
#
_symmetry.space_group_name_H-M   'P 1'
#
loop_
_entity.id
_entity.type
_entity.pdbx_description
1 polymer ?
#
loop_
_entity_poly.entity_id
_entity_poly.type
_entity_poly.pdbx_seq_one_letter_code
_entity_poly.pdbx_strand_id
1 'polypeptide(L)'
;MDPHLKEFIMKDLDSFVERKEFFENVGRAWKRGYLLYGPPGTGKSSLVAAIANYMRYDVYDLQFQSVRNDSDLRRILTSTTNRSILLIEDIDCGTKVSHNRTKVKEKGEEEEEDDEDRDEIKRPFSIDPGVTLSGLLNFIDGLWSSCGNERIIIFTTNHKEKLDPALLRPGRMDVHIYMGYCSPAGFRNLQLHILGSKMTNGLDALMI
;
A
#
# COMPACT_ATOMS: atom_id res chain seq x y z
N MET A 1 -16.66 9.51 -7.82
CA MET A 1 -16.52 9.42 -6.34
C MET A 1 -17.68 10.10 -5.60
N ASP A 2 -17.98 9.73 -4.34
CA ASP A 2 -18.93 10.45 -3.47
C ASP A 2 -18.38 11.86 -3.15
N PRO A 3 -19.17 12.95 -3.33
CA PRO A 3 -18.74 14.32 -3.01
C PRO A 3 -18.20 14.50 -1.59
N HIS A 4 -18.80 13.85 -0.59
CA HIS A 4 -18.36 13.97 0.80
C HIS A 4 -17.00 13.32 1.04
N LEU A 5 -16.77 12.18 0.39
CA LEU A 5 -15.50 11.47 0.48
C LEU A 5 -14.37 12.28 -0.18
N LYS A 6 -14.67 12.92 -1.32
CA LYS A 6 -13.72 13.82 -2.00
C LYS A 6 -13.33 14.98 -1.09
N GLU A 7 -14.32 15.67 -0.51
CA GLU A 7 -14.07 16.80 0.39
C GLU A 7 -13.25 16.38 1.61
N PHE A 8 -13.55 15.22 2.19
CA PHE A 8 -12.78 14.64 3.28
C PHE A 8 -11.31 14.42 2.90
N ILE A 9 -11.04 13.80 1.73
CA ILE A 9 -9.67 13.54 1.28
C ILE A 9 -8.90 14.85 1.08
N MET A 10 -9.51 15.83 0.41
CA MET A 10 -8.87 17.13 0.17
C MET A 10 -8.53 17.82 1.48
N LYS A 11 -9.47 17.87 2.43
CA LYS A 11 -9.26 18.47 3.75
C LYS A 11 -8.17 17.74 4.55
N ASP A 12 -8.10 16.42 4.45
CA ASP A 12 -7.07 15.63 5.13
C ASP A 12 -5.68 15.91 4.56
N LEU A 13 -5.57 16.00 3.24
CA LEU A 13 -4.33 16.33 2.54
C LEU A 13 -3.84 17.75 2.86
N ASP A 14 -4.74 18.74 2.83
CA ASP A 14 -4.41 20.12 3.20
C ASP A 14 -3.92 20.20 4.65
N SER A 15 -4.63 19.52 5.55
CA SER A 15 -4.25 19.48 6.97
C SER A 15 -2.93 18.75 7.20
N PHE A 16 -2.57 17.77 6.37
CA PHE A 16 -1.26 17.12 6.44
C PHE A 16 -0.12 18.10 6.11
N VAL A 17 -0.30 18.96 5.09
CA VAL A 17 0.67 19.97 4.69
C VAL A 17 0.84 21.05 5.77
N GLU A 18 -0.27 21.51 6.34
CA GLU A 18 -0.29 22.54 7.38
C GLU A 18 0.38 22.09 8.69
N ARG A 19 0.37 20.78 8.99
CA ARG A 19 0.90 20.23 10.24
C ARG A 19 2.41 20.01 10.26
N LYS A 20 3.16 20.55 9.30
CA LYS A 20 4.63 20.42 9.24
C LYS A 20 5.31 20.66 10.59
N GLU A 21 5.08 21.83 11.19
CA GLU A 21 5.71 22.24 12.44
C GLU A 21 5.37 21.30 13.60
N PHE A 22 4.16 20.74 13.61
CA PHE A 22 3.75 19.77 14.62
C PHE A 22 4.60 18.49 14.54
N PHE A 23 4.83 17.95 13.34
CA PHE A 23 5.66 16.76 13.18
C PHE A 23 7.13 17.02 13.54
N GLU A 24 7.65 18.19 13.16
CA GLU A 24 9.00 18.64 13.52
C GLU A 24 9.17 18.77 15.05
N ASN A 25 8.22 19.43 15.73
CA ASN A 25 8.28 19.65 17.18
C ASN A 25 8.17 18.36 18.01
N VAL A 26 7.41 17.37 17.52
CA VAL A 26 7.25 16.08 18.21
C VAL A 26 8.37 15.10 17.83
N GLY A 27 9.25 15.46 16.88
CA GLY A 27 10.34 14.60 16.41
C GLY A 27 9.85 13.34 15.69
N ARG A 28 8.67 13.39 15.09
CA ARG A 28 8.06 12.27 14.36
C ARG A 28 8.25 12.45 12.86
N ALA A 29 8.33 11.32 12.16
CA ALA A 29 8.31 11.31 10.69
C ALA A 29 7.09 12.06 10.15
N TRP A 30 7.32 13.05 9.28
CA TRP A 30 6.25 13.82 8.64
C TRP A 30 5.67 13.05 7.45
N LYS A 31 4.84 12.06 7.78
CA LYS A 31 4.23 11.16 6.80
C LYS A 31 2.73 10.98 7.03
N ARG A 32 2.03 10.62 5.95
CA ARG A 32 0.60 10.25 5.97
C ARG A 32 0.34 8.96 5.22
N GLY A 33 -0.32 8.00 5.87
CA GLY A 33 -0.65 6.71 5.26
C GLY A 33 -2.11 6.61 4.80
N TYR A 34 -2.32 6.21 3.54
CA TYR A 34 -3.63 5.90 2.97
C TYR A 34 -3.71 4.43 2.54
N LEU A 35 -4.84 3.80 2.79
CA LEU A 35 -5.21 2.49 2.24
C LEU A 35 -6.41 2.65 1.31
N LEU A 36 -6.21 2.44 0.02
CA LEU A 36 -7.26 2.37 -0.99
C LEU A 36 -7.66 0.91 -1.20
N TYR A 37 -8.92 0.57 -0.92
CA TYR A 37 -9.37 -0.82 -1.02
C TYR A 37 -10.71 -0.96 -1.72
N GLY A 38 -10.91 -2.06 -2.45
CA GLY A 38 -12.16 -2.36 -3.14
C GLY A 38 -11.93 -3.16 -4.43
N PRO A 39 -13.00 -3.51 -5.17
CA PRO A 39 -12.90 -4.34 -6.37
C PRO A 39 -11.88 -3.84 -7.40
N PRO A 40 -11.33 -4.71 -8.25
CA PRO A 40 -10.47 -4.28 -9.36
C PRO A 40 -11.25 -3.37 -10.32
N GLY A 41 -10.53 -2.41 -10.94
CA GLY A 41 -11.13 -1.49 -11.91
C GLY A 41 -11.98 -0.36 -11.32
N THR A 42 -12.00 -0.16 -10.00
CA THR A 42 -12.73 0.94 -9.35
C THR A 42 -11.95 2.27 -9.27
N GLY A 43 -10.83 2.39 -10.00
CA GLY A 43 -10.09 3.66 -10.10
C GLY A 43 -9.14 3.96 -8.94
N LYS A 44 -8.70 2.95 -8.16
CA LYS A 44 -7.72 3.12 -7.07
C LYS A 44 -6.45 3.85 -7.52
N SER A 45 -5.81 3.38 -8.59
CA SER A 45 -4.60 4.02 -9.13
C SER A 45 -4.90 5.37 -9.80
N SER A 46 -6.10 5.56 -10.37
CA SER A 46 -6.54 6.87 -10.87
C SER A 46 -6.67 7.91 -9.75
N LEU A 47 -7.16 7.50 -8.58
CA LEU A 47 -7.23 8.38 -7.40
C LEU A 47 -5.82 8.76 -6.91
N VAL A 48 -4.85 7.85 -6.97
CA VAL A 48 -3.44 8.16 -6.66
C VAL A 48 -2.92 9.26 -7.59
N ALA A 49 -3.15 9.13 -8.90
CA ALA A 49 -2.76 10.15 -9.86
C ALA A 49 -3.46 11.49 -9.59
N ALA A 50 -4.73 11.48 -9.17
CA ALA A 50 -5.46 12.68 -8.78
C ALA A 50 -4.83 13.37 -7.56
N ILE A 51 -4.48 12.60 -6.52
CA ILE A 51 -3.81 13.11 -5.32
C ILE A 51 -2.43 13.67 -5.68
N ALA A 52 -1.65 12.98 -6.50
CA ALA A 52 -0.35 13.45 -6.97
C ALA A 52 -0.45 14.81 -7.65
N ASN A 53 -1.41 14.96 -8.57
CA ASN A 53 -1.64 16.21 -9.28
C ASN A 53 -2.13 17.35 -8.36
N TYR A 54 -3.02 17.04 -7.41
CA TYR A 54 -3.49 18.01 -6.43
C TYR A 54 -2.34 18.55 -5.57
N MET A 55 -1.52 17.64 -5.04
CA MET A 55 -0.42 17.95 -4.13
C MET A 55 0.84 18.46 -4.84
N ARG A 56 0.92 18.24 -6.17
CA ARG A 56 2.14 18.42 -6.99
C ARG A 56 3.31 17.60 -6.46
N TYR A 57 3.05 16.33 -6.17
CA TYR A 57 4.03 15.38 -5.63
C TYR A 57 4.50 14.40 -6.71
N ASP A 58 5.76 13.99 -6.60
CA ASP A 58 6.33 12.93 -7.42
C ASP A 58 5.79 11.55 -6.98
N VAL A 59 5.39 10.70 -7.92
CA VAL A 59 4.89 9.35 -7.62
C VAL A 59 6.00 8.33 -7.83
N TYR A 60 6.28 7.54 -6.80
CA TYR A 60 7.21 6.42 -6.83
C TYR A 60 6.42 5.12 -6.66
N ASP A 61 6.29 4.37 -7.74
CA ASP A 61 5.68 3.05 -7.73
C ASP A 61 6.67 2.00 -7.21
N LEU A 62 6.35 1.41 -6.06
CA LEU A 62 7.12 0.33 -5.45
C LEU A 62 6.44 -1.01 -5.74
N GLN A 63 6.99 -1.71 -6.72
CA GLN A 63 6.65 -3.11 -6.98
C GLN A 63 7.19 -3.98 -5.84
N PHE A 64 6.36 -4.27 -4.84
CA PHE A 64 6.75 -5.02 -3.64
C PHE A 64 7.44 -6.36 -3.96
N GLN A 65 7.00 -7.05 -5.01
CA GLN A 65 7.59 -8.33 -5.46
C GLN A 65 9.05 -8.21 -5.94
N SER A 66 9.48 -7.01 -6.34
CA SER A 66 10.83 -6.76 -6.83
C SER A 66 11.85 -6.54 -5.70
N VAL A 67 11.37 -6.31 -4.47
CA VAL A 67 12.22 -6.01 -3.31
C VAL A 67 12.75 -7.32 -2.72
N ARG A 68 14.03 -7.61 -2.97
CA ARG A 68 14.65 -8.87 -2.56
C ARG A 68 15.15 -8.86 -1.12
N ASN A 69 15.62 -7.72 -0.65
CA ASN A 69 16.19 -7.58 0.69
C ASN A 69 15.97 -6.18 1.27
N ASP A 70 16.21 -6.04 2.56
CA ASP A 70 16.07 -4.80 3.32
C ASP A 70 16.97 -3.66 2.82
N SER A 71 18.12 -4.00 2.22
CA SER A 71 19.06 -3.01 1.70
C SER A 71 18.54 -2.31 0.43
N ASP A 72 17.85 -3.05 -0.43
CA ASP A 72 17.16 -2.50 -1.61
C ASP A 72 16.04 -1.58 -1.18
N LEU A 73 15.26 -1.99 -0.18
CA LEU A 73 14.19 -1.16 0.38
C LEU A 73 14.75 0.13 0.99
N ARG A 74 15.82 0.04 1.79
CA ARG A 74 16.50 1.21 2.36
C ARG A 74 16.96 2.14 1.25
N ARG A 75 17.59 1.61 0.20
CA ARG A 75 18.06 2.42 -0.95
C ARG A 75 16.91 3.21 -1.57
N ILE A 76 15.77 2.56 -1.83
CA ILE A 76 14.59 3.20 -2.42
C ILE A 76 14.03 4.30 -1.49
N LEU A 77 13.91 4.03 -0.19
CA LEU A 77 13.41 5.01 0.78
C LEU A 77 14.35 6.22 0.94
N THR A 78 15.65 6.02 0.75
CA THR A 78 16.65 7.11 0.78
C THR A 78 16.79 7.87 -0.54
N SER A 79 16.47 7.25 -1.68
CA SER A 79 16.57 7.89 -2.99
C SER A 79 15.33 8.70 -3.37
N THR A 80 14.24 8.57 -2.62
CA THR A 80 12.98 9.29 -2.86
C THR A 80 13.08 10.74 -2.36
N THR A 81 12.65 11.67 -3.20
CA THR A 81 12.64 13.11 -2.91
C THR A 81 11.61 13.50 -1.85
N ASN A 82 11.75 14.71 -1.30
CA ASN A 82 10.68 15.35 -0.53
C ASN A 82 9.48 15.63 -1.43
N ARG A 83 8.28 15.70 -0.84
CA ARG A 83 7.02 15.88 -1.56
C ARG A 83 6.78 14.75 -2.55
N SER A 84 6.81 13.53 -2.00
CA SER A 84 6.64 12.31 -2.76
C SER A 84 5.47 11.47 -2.27
N ILE A 85 4.86 10.75 -3.20
CA ILE A 85 3.92 9.67 -2.94
C ILE A 85 4.65 8.35 -3.18
N LEU A 86 4.79 7.54 -2.14
CA LEU A 86 5.21 6.15 -2.26
C LEU A 86 3.98 5.28 -2.46
N LEU A 87 3.80 4.77 -3.67
CA LEU A 87 2.69 3.89 -4.04
C LEU A 87 3.14 2.43 -3.87
N ILE A 88 2.35 1.64 -3.14
CA ILE A 88 2.58 0.21 -2.95
C ILE A 88 1.32 -0.50 -3.41
N GLU A 89 1.36 -1.03 -4.64
CA GLU A 89 0.21 -1.68 -5.24
C GLU A 89 0.05 -3.15 -4.83
N ASP A 90 -1.20 -3.62 -4.83
CA ASP A 90 -1.60 -5.03 -4.68
C ASP A 90 -0.94 -5.77 -3.50
N ILE A 91 -1.01 -5.16 -2.31
CA ILE A 91 -0.39 -5.70 -1.08
C ILE A 91 -1.02 -7.02 -0.58
N ASP A 92 -2.15 -7.45 -1.15
CA ASP A 92 -2.79 -8.74 -0.90
C ASP A 92 -2.18 -9.90 -1.71
N CYS A 93 -1.44 -9.63 -2.79
CA CYS A 93 -0.90 -10.66 -3.67
C CYS A 93 0.18 -11.56 -3.04
N GLY A 94 0.84 -11.13 -1.95
CA GLY A 94 1.87 -11.92 -1.26
C GLY A 94 1.36 -13.14 -0.50
N THR A 95 0.06 -13.18 -0.16
CA THR A 95 -0.53 -14.27 0.65
C THR A 95 -0.74 -15.57 -0.15
N LYS A 96 -0.73 -15.51 -1.49
CA LYS A 96 -0.92 -16.70 -2.35
C LYS A 96 0.24 -17.71 -2.27
N VAL A 97 1.43 -17.29 -1.81
CA VAL A 97 2.58 -18.20 -1.69
C VAL A 97 2.60 -18.95 -0.34
N SER A 98 1.88 -18.47 0.68
CA SER A 98 1.91 -19.10 2.01
C SER A 98 0.89 -20.23 2.21
N HIS A 99 -0.16 -20.33 1.38
CA HIS A 99 -1.21 -21.33 1.58
C HIS A 99 -0.96 -22.69 0.91
N ASN A 100 0.16 -22.89 0.23
CA ASN A 100 0.52 -24.20 -0.33
C ASN A 100 1.48 -25.03 0.55
N ARG A 101 1.80 -24.58 1.77
CA ARG A 101 2.63 -25.36 2.73
C ARG A 101 1.84 -26.13 3.78
N THR A 102 0.51 -26.15 3.71
CA THR A 102 -0.32 -26.90 4.68
C THR A 102 -1.11 -28.01 3.99
N LYS A 103 -0.40 -28.96 3.38
CA LYS A 103 -0.91 -30.32 3.17
C LYS A 103 0.20 -31.34 3.44
N VAL A 104 0.61 -31.47 4.69
CA VAL A 104 1.25 -32.71 5.16
C VAL A 104 0.75 -33.05 6.57
N LYS A 105 -0.21 -33.98 6.58
CA LYS A 105 -0.40 -35.12 7.49
C LYS A 105 -0.37 -34.89 9.00
N GLU A 106 -1.55 -34.97 9.62
CA GLU A 106 -1.68 -35.52 10.98
C GLU A 106 -1.78 -37.06 10.94
N LYS A 107 -1.32 -37.67 12.03
CA LYS A 107 -0.74 -39.01 12.22
C LYS A 107 -1.70 -40.20 12.33
N GLY A 108 -1.10 -41.40 12.19
CA GLY A 108 -1.48 -42.69 12.77
C GLY A 108 -0.68 -43.80 12.07
N GLU A 109 0.61 -43.99 12.41
CA GLU A 109 1.15 -45.08 13.25
C GLU A 109 0.99 -46.47 12.61
N GLU A 110 2.09 -47.06 12.12
CA GLU A 110 2.67 -48.34 12.61
C GLU A 110 3.83 -48.85 11.71
N GLU A 111 4.88 -49.29 12.42
CA GLU A 111 5.84 -50.37 12.13
C GLU A 111 7.07 -50.21 11.21
N GLU A 112 8.08 -50.98 11.61
CA GLU A 112 9.54 -50.89 11.44
C GLU A 112 10.03 -51.52 10.12
N GLU A 113 11.23 -51.13 9.66
CA GLU A 113 12.39 -52.02 9.41
C GLU A 113 13.45 -51.34 8.51
N ASP A 114 14.68 -51.78 8.73
CA ASP A 114 15.98 -51.25 8.30
C ASP A 114 16.20 -51.18 6.78
N ASP A 115 17.02 -50.21 6.33
CA ASP A 115 18.10 -50.49 5.37
C ASP A 115 19.07 -49.31 5.24
N GLU A 116 20.36 -49.65 5.21
CA GLU A 116 21.53 -48.77 5.16
C GLU A 116 21.77 -48.14 3.77
N ASP A 117 22.45 -46.99 3.80
CA ASP A 117 23.24 -46.34 2.73
C ASP A 117 22.57 -45.57 1.57
N ARG A 118 23.06 -44.32 1.44
CA ARG A 118 22.98 -43.35 0.31
C ARG A 118 21.70 -42.51 0.16
N ASP A 119 21.79 -41.23 0.52
CA ASP A 119 21.92 -40.16 -0.49
C ASP A 119 21.98 -38.77 0.16
N GLU A 120 22.70 -37.87 -0.49
CA GLU A 120 22.82 -36.45 -0.18
C GLU A 120 21.45 -35.81 0.15
N ILE A 121 21.24 -35.43 1.42
CA ILE A 121 20.09 -34.60 1.79
C ILE A 121 20.35 -33.19 1.24
N LYS A 122 19.86 -32.98 0.01
CA LYS A 122 19.55 -31.68 -0.58
C LYS A 122 18.78 -30.89 0.47
N ARG A 123 19.47 -29.96 1.13
CA ARG A 123 18.83 -28.92 1.93
C ARG A 123 17.72 -28.34 1.05
N PRO A 124 16.45 -28.35 1.49
CA PRO A 124 15.43 -27.67 0.72
C PRO A 124 15.93 -26.24 0.58
N PHE A 125 16.12 -25.79 -0.66
CA PHE A 125 16.39 -24.40 -0.97
C PHE A 125 15.29 -23.60 -0.28
N SER A 126 15.58 -23.09 0.91
CA SER A 126 14.81 -22.05 1.54
C SER A 126 15.03 -20.87 0.62
N ILE A 127 14.11 -20.72 -0.34
CA ILE A 127 13.87 -19.44 -0.98
C ILE A 127 13.64 -18.51 0.20
N ASP A 128 14.66 -17.71 0.54
CA ASP A 128 14.53 -16.65 1.53
C ASP A 128 13.25 -15.92 1.16
N PRO A 129 12.23 -15.94 2.02
CA PRO A 129 11.05 -15.17 1.73
C PRO A 129 11.54 -13.73 1.65
N GLY A 130 11.39 -13.12 0.48
CA GLY A 130 11.73 -11.71 0.28
C GLY A 130 11.07 -10.83 1.33
N VAL A 131 11.39 -9.53 1.29
CA VAL A 131 10.87 -8.56 2.27
C VAL A 131 9.37 -8.75 2.48
N THR A 132 8.93 -8.88 3.74
CA THR A 132 7.52 -9.02 4.09
C THR A 132 6.85 -7.65 4.17
N LEU A 133 5.52 -7.59 4.02
CA LEU A 133 4.78 -6.33 4.14
C LEU A 133 4.93 -5.71 5.54
N SER A 134 4.97 -6.55 6.58
CA SER A 134 5.30 -6.13 7.96
C SER A 134 6.73 -5.60 8.07
N GLY A 135 7.70 -6.22 7.38
CA GLY A 135 9.07 -5.72 7.25
C GLY A 135 9.10 -4.33 6.63
N LEU A 136 8.45 -4.16 5.47
CA LEU A 136 8.34 -2.87 4.77
C LEU A 136 7.79 -1.77 5.68
N LEU A 137 6.72 -2.04 6.42
CA LEU A 137 6.18 -1.05 7.35
C LEU A 137 7.13 -0.75 8.51
N ASN A 138 7.85 -1.74 9.04
CA ASN A 138 8.85 -1.50 10.07
C ASN A 138 9.99 -0.59 9.57
N PHE A 139 10.38 -0.70 8.29
CA PHE A 139 11.34 0.22 7.69
C PHE A 139 10.79 1.63 7.52
N ILE A 140 9.52 1.74 7.12
CA ILE A 140 8.80 3.01 6.95
C ILE A 140 8.52 3.69 8.31
N ASP A 141 8.32 2.94 9.38
CA ASP A 141 8.07 3.44 10.74
C ASP A 141 9.34 3.68 11.55
N GLY A 142 10.43 2.99 11.21
CA GLY A 142 11.67 3.01 11.97
C GLY A 142 12.50 4.28 11.80
N LEU A 143 13.72 4.25 12.32
CA LEU A 143 14.69 5.35 12.38
C LEU A 143 15.02 6.02 11.02
N TRP A 144 14.72 5.36 9.90
CA TRP A 144 14.92 5.88 8.55
C TRP A 144 13.85 6.90 8.13
N SER A 145 12.73 6.95 8.84
CA SER A 145 11.66 7.92 8.62
C SER A 145 11.89 9.25 9.34
N SER A 146 12.94 9.34 10.17
CA SER A 146 13.32 10.54 10.92
C SER A 146 13.95 11.65 10.07
N CYS A 147 14.33 11.37 8.83
CA CYS A 147 14.65 12.42 7.86
C CYS A 147 13.32 13.10 7.50
N GLY A 148 13.13 14.37 7.89
CA GLY A 148 11.90 15.18 7.83
C GLY A 148 11.33 15.41 6.43
N ASN A 149 11.17 14.35 5.67
CA ASN A 149 10.74 14.31 4.31
C ASN A 149 9.21 14.24 4.31
N GLU A 150 8.59 15.30 3.79
CA GLU A 150 7.16 15.38 3.49
C GLU A 150 6.79 14.22 2.54
N ARG A 151 6.13 13.19 3.06
CA ARG A 151 5.84 11.97 2.29
C ARG A 151 4.44 11.42 2.54
N ILE A 152 3.73 11.10 1.46
CA ILE A 152 2.49 10.35 1.51
C ILE A 152 2.78 8.91 1.09
N ILE A 153 2.17 7.94 1.76
CA ILE A 153 2.31 6.53 1.43
C ILE A 153 0.91 6.00 1.12
N ILE A 154 0.72 5.46 -0.07
CA ILE A 154 -0.58 4.94 -0.51
C ILE A 154 -0.44 3.45 -0.79
N PHE A 155 -1.26 2.66 -0.11
CA PHE A 155 -1.39 1.23 -0.32
C PHE A 155 -2.65 0.95 -1.12
N THR A 156 -2.58 0.08 -2.12
CA THR A 156 -3.76 -0.42 -2.82
C THR A 156 -3.96 -1.91 -2.55
N THR A 157 -5.21 -2.33 -2.36
CA THR A 157 -5.57 -3.75 -2.19
C THR A 157 -6.96 -4.01 -2.74
N ASN A 158 -7.20 -5.22 -3.23
CA ASN A 158 -8.56 -5.66 -3.54
C ASN A 158 -9.26 -6.27 -2.32
N HIS A 159 -8.46 -6.76 -1.35
CA HIS A 159 -8.91 -7.54 -0.21
C HIS A 159 -8.35 -6.99 1.11
N LYS A 160 -9.06 -6.05 1.73
CA LYS A 160 -8.66 -5.47 3.03
C LYS A 160 -8.67 -6.50 4.15
N GLU A 161 -9.59 -7.46 4.10
CA GLU A 161 -9.78 -8.53 5.07
C GLU A 161 -8.61 -9.52 5.15
N LYS A 162 -7.75 -9.56 4.12
CA LYS A 162 -6.57 -10.42 4.08
C LYS A 162 -5.34 -9.77 4.71
N LEU A 163 -5.42 -8.49 5.07
CA LEU A 163 -4.31 -7.76 5.67
C LEU A 163 -4.23 -8.03 7.16
N ASP A 164 -3.00 -8.16 7.68
CA ASP A 164 -2.76 -8.25 9.11
C ASP A 164 -3.27 -6.96 9.80
N PRO A 165 -4.15 -7.07 10.82
CA PRO A 165 -4.64 -5.92 11.57
C PRO A 165 -3.54 -5.03 12.18
N ALA A 166 -2.32 -5.56 12.40
CA ALA A 166 -1.17 -4.79 12.84
C ALA A 166 -0.71 -3.73 11.84
N LEU A 167 -1.02 -3.89 10.55
CA LEU A 167 -0.72 -2.94 9.49
C LEU A 167 -1.72 -1.76 9.47
N LEU A 168 -2.96 -2.02 9.91
CA LEU A 168 -4.07 -1.06 9.91
C LEU A 168 -4.07 -0.09 11.11
N ARG A 169 -2.98 -0.07 11.88
CA ARG A 169 -2.86 0.77 13.08
C ARG A 169 -2.55 2.22 12.71
N PRO A 170 -3.05 3.20 13.49
CA PRO A 170 -2.67 4.61 13.32
C PRO A 170 -1.15 4.79 13.36
N GLY A 171 -0.62 5.64 12.47
CA GLY A 171 0.80 5.83 12.22
C GLY A 171 1.36 5.02 11.04
N ARG A 172 0.63 4.00 10.58
CA ARG A 172 0.94 3.17 9.41
C ARG A 172 -0.01 3.47 8.26
N MET A 173 -1.24 2.96 8.37
CA MET A 173 -2.34 3.20 7.43
C MET A 173 -3.40 3.99 8.19
N ASP A 174 -3.34 5.31 8.13
CA ASP A 174 -4.18 6.19 8.93
C ASP A 174 -5.59 6.32 8.36
N VAL A 175 -5.68 6.45 7.04
CA VAL A 175 -6.92 6.73 6.33
C VAL A 175 -7.28 5.57 5.43
N HIS A 176 -8.47 5.00 5.62
CA HIS A 176 -8.96 3.86 4.85
C HIS A 176 -10.10 4.29 3.94
N ILE A 177 -9.88 4.22 2.62
CA ILE A 177 -10.82 4.67 1.59
C ILE A 177 -11.35 3.46 0.83
N TYR A 178 -12.66 3.23 0.92
CA TYR A 178 -13.33 2.20 0.14
C TYR A 178 -13.69 2.74 -1.26
N MET A 179 -13.18 2.07 -2.29
CA MET A 179 -13.41 2.34 -3.71
C MET A 179 -14.36 1.28 -4.27
N GLY A 180 -15.66 1.51 -4.08
CA GLY A 180 -16.73 0.62 -4.57
C GLY A 180 -17.08 0.83 -6.05
N TYR A 181 -18.08 0.09 -6.51
CA TYR A 181 -18.64 0.27 -7.85
C TYR A 181 -19.27 1.66 -8.04
N CYS A 182 -19.37 2.07 -9.30
CA CYS A 182 -19.95 3.35 -9.67
C CYS A 182 -21.40 3.48 -9.16
N SER A 183 -21.65 4.45 -8.31
CA SER A 183 -23.01 4.79 -7.88
C SER A 183 -23.74 5.57 -8.98
N PRO A 184 -25.08 5.66 -8.94
CA PRO A 184 -25.83 6.49 -9.89
C PRO A 184 -25.38 7.96 -9.89
N ALA A 185 -24.99 8.49 -8.72
CA ALA A 185 -24.42 9.83 -8.61
C ALA A 185 -23.03 9.93 -9.24
N GLY A 186 -22.15 8.94 -9.01
CA GLY A 186 -20.85 8.85 -9.66
C GLY A 186 -20.96 8.78 -11.18
N PHE A 187 -21.92 8.01 -11.69
CA PHE A 187 -22.15 7.85 -13.12
C PHE A 187 -22.59 9.16 -13.78
N ARG A 188 -23.47 9.93 -13.13
CA ARG A 188 -23.87 11.25 -13.63
C ARG A 188 -22.68 12.19 -13.74
N ASN A 189 -21.79 12.19 -12.74
CA ASN A 189 -20.57 13.01 -12.78
C ASN A 189 -19.62 12.56 -13.91
N LEU A 190 -19.44 11.25 -14.09
CA LEU A 190 -18.65 10.69 -15.20
C LEU A 190 -19.25 11.09 -16.56
N GLN A 191 -20.57 10.96 -16.71
CA GLN A 191 -21.28 11.32 -17.94
C GLN A 191 -21.12 12.81 -18.27
N LEU A 192 -21.29 13.69 -17.29
CA LEU A 192 -21.10 15.14 -17.48
C LEU A 192 -19.68 15.47 -17.92
N HIS A 193 -18.69 14.76 -17.39
CA HIS A 193 -17.29 14.94 -17.74
C HIS A 193 -16.98 14.47 -19.18
N ILE A 194 -17.39 13.25 -19.55
CA ILE A 194 -17.15 12.69 -20.89
C ILE A 194 -17.84 13.53 -21.97
N LEU A 195 -19.03 14.07 -21.69
CA LEU A 195 -19.83 14.83 -22.66
C LEU A 195 -19.44 16.32 -22.75
N GLY A 196 -18.37 16.76 -22.09
CA GLY A 196 -17.79 18.09 -22.31
C GLY A 196 -18.54 19.25 -21.64
N SER A 197 -19.34 18.99 -20.62
CA SER A 197 -19.91 20.05 -19.78
C SER A 197 -18.76 20.78 -19.06
N LYS A 198 -18.68 22.12 -19.18
CA LYS A 198 -17.61 22.92 -18.56
C LYS A 198 -17.50 22.63 -17.06
N MET A 199 -16.43 21.94 -16.66
CA MET A 199 -15.99 21.88 -15.27
C MET A 199 -15.26 23.17 -14.94
N THR A 200 -15.53 23.74 -13.76
CA THR A 200 -14.91 24.98 -13.31
C THR A 200 -13.51 24.75 -12.74
N ASN A 201 -13.13 23.50 -12.37
CA ASN A 201 -11.85 23.18 -11.73
C ASN A 201 -11.23 21.86 -12.24
N GLY A 202 -9.89 21.83 -12.40
CA GLY A 202 -9.13 20.67 -12.91
C GLY A 202 -9.16 19.41 -12.02
N LEU A 203 -9.59 19.54 -10.77
CA LEU A 203 -9.71 18.42 -9.82
C LEU A 203 -10.95 17.57 -10.05
N ASP A 204 -11.97 18.12 -10.72
CA ASP A 204 -13.21 17.41 -11.01
C ASP A 204 -13.03 16.36 -12.13
N ALA A 205 -11.99 16.51 -12.95
CA ALA A 205 -11.67 15.61 -14.06
C ALA A 205 -10.96 14.31 -13.62
N LEU A 206 -10.25 14.34 -12.49
CA LEU A 206 -9.33 13.27 -12.08
C LEU A 206 -9.90 12.35 -10.99
N MET A 207 -10.99 12.75 -10.30
CA MET A 207 -11.59 12.00 -9.18
C MET A 207 -12.96 11.39 -9.52
N ILE A 208 -13.09 10.87 -10.74
CA ILE A 208 -14.31 10.22 -11.22
C ILE A 208 -14.37 8.78 -10.73
#